data_AF-A0A517ZJX2-F1
#
_entry.id   AF-A0A517ZJX2-F1
#
_cell.length_a   1.000
_cell.length_b   1.000
_cell.length_c   1.000
_cell.angle_alpha   90.00
_cell.angle_beta   90.00
_cell.angle_gamma   90.00
#
_symmetry.space_group_name_H-M   'P 1'
#
loop_
_entity.id
_entity.type
_entity.pdbx_description
1 polymer ?
#
loop_
_entity_poly.entity_id
_entity_poly.type
_entity_poly.pdbx_seq_one_letter_code
_entity_poly.pdbx_strand_id
1 'polypeptide(L)' 'MSQLQTISVGQLAERDGQGNVDIIDVRTSLEFREVRAVVARNIPLDSLAP' A
#
# COMPACT_ATOMS: atom_id res chain seq x y z
N MET A 1 21.83 2.82 -3.04
CA MET A 1 20.98 2.60 -1.85
C MET A 1 19.77 3.51 -1.99
N SER A 2 18.58 2.97 -2.25
CA SER A 2 17.35 3.77 -2.22
C SER A 2 17.02 4.08 -0.76
N GLN A 3 16.68 5.34 -0.45
CA GLN A 3 16.30 5.75 0.89
C GLN A 3 14.81 5.46 1.08
N LEU A 4 14.49 4.56 2.02
CA LEU A 4 13.10 4.27 2.39
C LEU A 4 12.49 5.49 3.07
N GLN A 5 11.49 6.09 2.43
CA GLN A 5 10.68 7.16 3.00
C GLN A 5 9.44 6.55 3.66
N THR A 6 9.24 6.85 4.93
CA THR A 6 8.05 6.44 5.69
C THR A 6 7.07 7.60 5.79
N ILE A 7 5.78 7.29 5.82
CA ILE A 7 4.70 8.26 6.05
C ILE A 7 3.75 7.73 7.12
N SER A 8 3.05 8.63 7.80
CA SER A 8 1.96 8.27 8.70
C SER A 8 0.67 7.96 7.92
N VAL A 9 -0.29 7.30 8.58
CA VAL A 9 -1.62 7.05 8.00
C VAL A 9 -2.40 8.34 7.71
N GLY A 10 -2.15 9.42 8.47
CA GLY A 10 -2.74 10.74 8.22
C GLY A 10 -2.19 11.37 6.94
N GLN A 11 -0.87 11.31 6.75
CA GLN A 11 -0.23 11.78 5.52
C GLN A 11 -0.68 10.98 4.28
N LEU A 12 -0.95 9.69 4.44
CA LEU A 12 -1.54 8.86 3.40
C LEU A 12 -2.95 9.35 3.02
N ALA A 13 -3.81 9.58 4.01
CA ALA A 13 -5.17 10.08 3.78
C ALA A 13 -5.19 11.47 3.11
N GLU A 14 -4.28 12.37 3.49
CA GLU A 14 -4.12 13.67 2.84
C GLU A 14 -3.77 13.54 1.36
N ARG A 15 -2.85 12.63 1.00
CA ARG A 15 -2.46 12.38 -0.39
C ARG A 15 -3.57 11.71 -1.19
N ASP A 16 -4.30 10.78 -0.57
CA ASP A 16 -5.45 10.11 -1.19
C ASP A 16 -6.55 11.14 -1.52
N GLY A 17 -6.82 12.07 -0.60
CA GLY A 17 -7.73 13.20 -0.84
C GLY A 17 -7.30 14.14 -1.98
N GLN A 18 -6.03 14.12 -2.39
CA GLN A 18 -5.50 14.86 -3.54
C GLN A 18 -5.54 14.05 -4.85
N GLY A 19 -5.97 12.79 -4.81
CA GLY A 19 -6.10 11.91 -5.99
C GLY A 19 -4.79 11.33 -6.53
N ASN A 20 -3.70 11.39 -5.74
CA ASN A 20 -2.35 11.06 -6.21
C ASN A 20 -1.71 9.92 -5.40
N VAL A 21 -2.42 8.81 -5.21
CA VAL A 21 -1.88 7.66 -4.46
C VAL A 21 -2.20 6.33 -5.13
N ASP A 22 -1.14 5.61 -5.50
CA ASP A 22 -1.20 4.18 -5.75
C ASP A 22 -0.71 3.43 -4.51
N ILE A 23 -1.61 2.66 -3.87
CA ILE A 23 -1.25 1.84 -2.70
C ILE A 23 -1.04 0.39 -3.15
N ILE A 24 0.13 -0.17 -2.82
CA ILE A 24 0.42 -1.59 -2.96
C ILE A 24 0.40 -2.23 -1.57
N ASP A 25 -0.50 -3.18 -1.37
CA ASP A 25 -0.57 -3.98 -0.15
C ASP A 25 0.16 -5.31 -0.39
N VAL A 26 1.28 -5.50 0.30
CA VAL A 26 2.17 -6.65 0.12
C VAL A 26 1.85 -7.84 1.02
N ARG A 27 0.75 -7.78 1.78
CA ARG A 27 0.27 -8.90 2.61
C ARG A 27 -0.24 -10.06 1.77
N THR A 28 -0.53 -11.18 2.42
CA THR A 28 -1.16 -12.32 1.75
C THR A 28 -2.55 -11.94 1.23
N SER A 29 -3.02 -12.65 0.21
CA SER A 29 -4.36 -12.40 -0.33
C SER A 29 -5.49 -12.71 0.66
N LEU A 30 -5.24 -13.53 1.69
CA LEU A 30 -6.21 -13.79 2.76
C LEU A 30 -6.39 -12.52 3.62
N GLU A 31 -5.31 -11.97 4.16
CA GLU A 31 -5.33 -10.75 4.98
C GLU A 31 -5.94 -9.55 4.24
N PHE A 32 -5.63 -9.42 2.95
CA PHE A 32 -6.14 -8.32 2.12
C PHE A 32 -7.66 -8.39 1.88
N ARG A 33 -8.24 -9.60 1.87
CA ARG A 33 -9.69 -9.78 1.70
C ARG A 33 -10.50 -9.41 2.93
N GLU A 34 -9.87 -9.42 4.11
CA GLU A 34 -10.53 -9.08 5.37
C GLU A 34 -10.66 -7.56 5.55
N VAL A 35 -9.53 -6.86 5.60
CA VAL A 35 -9.48 -5.40 5.80
C VAL A 35 -8.34 -4.81 4.97
N ARG A 36 -8.65 -3.79 4.19
CA ARG A 36 -7.71 -3.09 3.31
C ARG A 36 -8.11 -1.63 3.10
N ALA A 37 -7.14 -0.81 2.71
CA ALA A 37 -7.45 0.50 2.13
C ALA A 37 -8.20 0.32 0.80
N VAL A 38 -9.24 1.13 0.56
CA VAL A 38 -10.15 0.96 -0.59
C VAL A 38 -9.41 1.05 -1.93
N VAL A 39 -8.43 1.94 -2.03
CA VAL A 39 -7.66 2.19 -3.25
C VAL A 39 -6.44 1.26 -3.42
N ALA A 40 -6.23 0.32 -2.49
CA ALA A 40 -5.07 -0.57 -2.54
C ALA A 40 -5.23 -1.72 -3.53
N ARG A 41 -4.10 -2.09 -4.15
CA ARG A 41 -3.94 -3.32 -4.94
C ARG A 41 -3.09 -4.31 -4.16
N ASN A 42 -3.51 -5.57 -4.12
CA ASN A 42 -2.72 -6.62 -3.46
C ASN A 42 -1.67 -7.18 -4.41
N ILE A 43 -0.41 -7.08 -4.00
CA ILE A 43 0.72 -7.72 -4.67
C ILE A 43 1.53 -8.40 -3.56
N PRO A 44 1.23 -9.66 -3.22
CA PRO A 44 1.90 -10.36 -2.13
C PRO A 44 3.42 -10.28 -2.26
N LEU A 45 4.12 -10.03 -1.17
CA LEU A 45 5.58 -9.86 -1.15
C LEU A 45 6.29 -11.04 -1.85
N ASP A 46 5.79 -12.25 -1.61
CA ASP A 46 6.31 -13.52 -2.12
C ASP A 46 6.19 -13.62 -3.66
N SER A 47 5.34 -12.80 -4.28
CA SER A 47 5.15 -12.74 -5.74
C SER A 47 6.02 -11.68 -6.42
N LEU A 48 6.70 -10.82 -5.66
CA LEU A 48 7.58 -9.79 -6.20
C LEU A 48 8.92 -10.42 -6.61
N ALA A 49 9.26 -10.29 -7.90
CA ALA A 49 10.60 -10.58 -8.40
C ALA A 49 11.52 -9.35 -8.15
N PRO A 50 12.73 -9.52 -7.59
CA PRO A 50 13.69 -8.44 -7.38
C PRO A 50 14.17 -7.75 -8.66
#